data_AF-A0A819Q351-F1
#
_entry.id   AF-A0A819Q351-F1
#
_cell.length_a   1.000
_cell.length_b   1.000
_cell.length_c   1.000
_cell.angle_alpha   90.00
_cell.angle_beta   90.00
_cell.angle_gamma   90.00
#
_symmetry.space_group_name_H-M   'P 1'
#
loop_
_entity.id
_entity.type
_entity.pdbx_description
1 polymer ?
#
loop_
_entity_poly.entity_id
_entity_poly.type
_entity_poly.pdbx_seq_one_letter_code
_entity_poly.pdbx_strand_id
1 'polypeptide(L)'
;MVLACREYDLPNSKSPNIRAFTEGILSELDLTINENVYIVTDNEPKMKAAFRDGAKRIGCSAHYVNKIIEHSLTSSDIGCDLIQQTFNQVKTIVTHIRQTHIRTKLSHSINLFSKT
;
A
#
# COMPACT_ATOMS: atom_id res chain seq x y z
N MET A 1 8.47 -5.01 -18.82
CA MET A 1 9.52 -3.97 -18.88
C MET A 1 9.34 -3.07 -17.67
N VAL A 2 10.41 -2.80 -16.91
CA VAL A 2 10.39 -1.88 -15.77
C VAL A 2 11.16 -0.63 -16.17
N LEU A 3 10.53 0.55 -16.06
CA LEU A 3 11.14 1.83 -16.45
C LEU A 3 12.08 2.36 -15.35
N ALA A 4 11.62 2.31 -14.09
CA ALA A 4 12.41 2.72 -12.94
C ALA A 4 11.88 2.09 -11.65
N CYS A 5 12.76 1.90 -10.67
CA CYS A 5 12.43 1.70 -9.27
C CYS A 5 13.36 2.62 -8.48
N ARG A 6 12.79 3.62 -7.79
CA ARG A 6 13.53 4.68 -7.12
C ARG A 6 12.99 4.85 -5.72
N GLU A 7 13.90 5.05 -4.77
CA GLU A 7 13.52 5.37 -3.42
C GLU A 7 12.97 6.80 -3.38
N TYR A 8 11.75 6.95 -2.84
CA TYR A 8 11.11 8.25 -2.71
C TYR A 8 11.34 8.77 -1.29
N ASP A 9 12.56 9.24 -1.05
CA ASP A 9 13.00 9.73 0.27
C ASP A 9 12.86 11.26 0.38
N LEU A 10 11.66 11.77 0.04
CA LEU A 10 11.36 13.20 0.22
C LEU A 10 10.66 13.42 1.55
N PRO A 11 11.10 14.39 2.38
CA PRO A 11 10.50 14.70 3.68
C PRO A 11 9.04 15.16 3.56
N ASN A 12 8.57 15.47 2.35
CA ASN A 12 7.24 15.99 2.08
C ASN A 12 6.54 15.17 0.98
N SER A 13 5.96 14.04 1.38
CA SER A 13 5.12 13.17 0.53
C SER A 13 3.74 13.79 0.26
N LYS A 14 3.71 15.02 -0.28
CA LYS A 14 2.50 15.70 -0.76
C LYS A 14 2.28 15.40 -2.24
N SER A 15 1.03 15.43 -2.67
CA SER A 15 0.60 15.08 -4.02
C SER A 15 1.36 15.79 -5.15
N PRO A 16 1.62 17.12 -5.09
CA PRO A 16 2.39 17.79 -6.15
C PRO A 16 3.83 17.28 -6.28
N ASN A 17 4.45 16.91 -5.15
CA ASN A 17 5.82 16.41 -5.15
C ASN A 17 5.89 15.00 -5.73
N ILE A 18 4.88 14.17 -5.47
CA ILE A 18 4.77 12.83 -6.08
C ILE A 18 4.64 12.96 -7.60
N ARG A 19 3.83 13.91 -8.07
CA ARG A 19 3.65 14.19 -9.50
C ARG A 19 4.96 14.63 -10.14
N ALA A 20 5.60 15.66 -9.57
CA ALA A 20 6.86 16.20 -10.07
C ALA A 20 7.98 15.14 -10.08
N PHE A 21 8.08 14.31 -9.05
CA PHE A 21 9.04 13.21 -9.01
C PHE A 21 8.81 12.19 -10.12
N THR A 22 7.56 11.80 -10.34
CA THR A 22 7.20 10.85 -11.40
C THR A 22 7.47 11.43 -12.78
N GLU A 23 7.13 12.69 -13.00
CA GLU A 23 7.43 13.40 -14.26
C GLU A 23 8.93 13.55 -14.50
N GLY A 24 9.72 13.80 -13.45
CA GLY A 24 11.19 13.83 -13.51
C GLY A 24 11.74 12.52 -14.08
N ILE A 25 11.34 11.39 -13.51
CA ILE A 25 11.76 10.05 -13.96
C ILE A 25 11.34 9.79 -15.42
N LEU A 26 10.12 10.17 -15.79
CA LEU A 26 9.64 9.97 -17.16
C LEU A 26 10.39 10.86 -18.16
N SER A 27 10.73 12.08 -17.77
CA SER A 27 11.47 13.01 -18.62
C SER A 27 12.90 12.53 -18.92
N GLU A 28 13.55 11.80 -18.01
CA GLU A 28 14.84 11.13 -18.27
C GLU A 28 14.75 10.10 -19.42
N LEU A 29 13.55 9.67 -19.78
CA LEU A 29 13.26 8.69 -20.81
C LEU A 29 12.50 9.29 -22.01
N ASP A 30 12.44 10.62 -22.11
CA ASP A 30 11.65 11.35 -23.11
C ASP A 30 10.15 11.00 -23.11
N LEU A 31 9.62 10.59 -21.95
CA LEU A 31 8.22 10.28 -21.73
C LEU A 31 7.51 11.42 -20.99
N THR A 32 6.24 11.64 -21.32
CA THR A 32 5.41 12.66 -20.67
C THR A 32 4.04 12.11 -20.28
N ILE A 33 3.51 12.60 -19.17
CA ILE A 33 2.14 12.29 -18.75
C ILE A 33 1.19 13.25 -19.48
N ASN A 34 0.20 12.71 -20.17
CA ASN A 34 -0.85 13.46 -20.82
C ASN A 34 -2.19 12.72 -20.73
N GLU A 35 -3.26 13.32 -21.27
CA GLU A 35 -4.63 12.80 -21.24
C GLU A 35 -4.83 11.44 -21.95
N ASN A 36 -3.88 11.02 -22.78
CA ASN A 36 -3.90 9.72 -23.43
C ASN A 36 -3.16 8.64 -22.62
N VAL A 37 -2.41 9.03 -21.60
CA VAL A 37 -1.68 8.11 -20.72
C VAL A 37 -2.58 7.60 -19.62
N TYR A 38 -2.61 6.29 -19.47
CA TYR A 38 -3.23 5.61 -18.34
C TYR A 38 -2.24 5.46 -17.20
N ILE A 39 -2.61 5.95 -16.02
CA ILE A 39 -1.79 5.82 -14.81
C ILE A 39 -2.52 4.92 -13.83
N VAL A 40 -1.89 3.81 -13.46
CA VAL A 40 -2.41 2.87 -12.46
C VAL A 40 -1.72 3.13 -11.13
N THR A 41 -2.49 3.54 -10.12
CA THR A 41 -1.99 3.74 -8.75
C THR A 41 -2.93 3.12 -7.73
N ASP A 42 -2.44 2.93 -6.50
CA ASP A 42 -3.33 2.65 -5.38
C ASP A 42 -4.37 3.78 -5.18
N ASN A 43 -5.33 3.57 -4.28
CA ASN A 43 -6.38 4.55 -4.02
C ASN A 43 -6.06 5.49 -2.85
N GLU A 44 -4.79 5.64 -2.48
CA GLU A 44 -4.43 6.58 -1.44
C GLU A 44 -4.78 8.03 -1.87
N PRO A 45 -5.30 8.88 -0.96
CA PRO A 45 -5.74 10.23 -1.32
C PRO A 45 -4.67 11.07 -2.02
N LYS A 46 -3.40 10.89 -1.63
CA LYS A 46 -2.26 11.61 -2.20
C LYS A 46 -1.97 11.18 -3.64
N MET A 47 -2.04 9.88 -3.92
CA MET A 47 -1.87 9.34 -5.27
C MET A 47 -3.03 9.77 -6.18
N LYS A 48 -4.26 9.78 -5.66
CA LYS A 48 -5.43 10.29 -6.39
C LYS A 48 -5.27 11.77 -6.74
N ALA A 49 -4.80 12.58 -5.80
CA ALA A 49 -4.60 14.01 -6.00
C ALA A 49 -3.42 14.31 -6.94
N ALA A 50 -2.34 13.51 -6.91
CA ALA A 50 -1.16 13.70 -7.75
C ALA A 50 -1.47 13.51 -9.25
N PHE A 51 -2.38 12.58 -9.55
CA PHE A 51 -2.75 12.21 -10.92
C PHE A 51 -4.23 12.46 -11.21
N ARG A 52 -4.84 13.45 -10.54
CA ARG A 52 -6.24 13.83 -10.77
C ARG A 52 -6.43 14.43 -12.15
N ASP A 53 -5.47 15.27 -12.54
CA ASP A 53 -5.53 16.12 -13.74
C ASP A 53 -4.44 15.70 -14.74
N GLY A 54 -4.72 15.88 -16.04
CA GLY A 54 -3.76 15.64 -17.12
C GLY A 54 -3.38 14.17 -17.37
N ALA A 55 -4.16 13.21 -16.88
CA ALA A 55 -3.98 11.77 -17.13
C ALA A 55 -5.29 10.99 -16.90
N LYS A 56 -5.38 9.78 -17.47
CA LYS A 56 -6.48 8.83 -17.16
C LYS A 56 -6.06 7.92 -16.01
N ARG A 57 -6.48 8.25 -14.78
CA ARG A 57 -6.12 7.44 -13.60
C ARG A 57 -7.04 6.22 -13.42
N ILE A 58 -6.44 5.06 -13.22
CA ILE A 58 -7.11 3.81 -12.85
C ILE A 58 -6.65 3.38 -11.46
N GLY A 59 -7.59 2.98 -10.60
CA GLY A 59 -7.28 2.44 -9.28
C GLY A 59 -6.81 0.98 -9.38
N CYS A 60 -5.76 0.64 -8.63
CA CYS A 60 -5.21 -0.71 -8.58
C CYS A 60 -6.23 -1.72 -8.01
N SER A 61 -6.51 -2.79 -8.76
CA SER A 61 -7.43 -3.88 -8.36
C SER A 61 -6.98 -4.59 -7.09
N ALA A 62 -5.68 -4.83 -6.93
CA ALA A 62 -5.14 -5.47 -5.72
C ALA A 62 -5.42 -4.64 -4.46
N HIS A 63 -5.34 -3.30 -4.56
CA HIS A 63 -5.70 -2.43 -3.44
C HIS A 63 -7.20 -2.55 -3.11
N TYR A 64 -8.08 -2.58 -4.11
CA TYR A 64 -9.52 -2.76 -3.89
C TYR A 64 -9.84 -4.09 -3.21
N VAL A 65 -9.29 -5.19 -3.71
CA VAL A 65 -9.51 -6.52 -3.11
C VAL A 65 -9.03 -6.54 -1.67
N ASN A 66 -7.83 -6.02 -1.40
CA ASN A 66 -7.30 -5.94 -0.04
C ASN A 66 -8.19 -5.10 0.87
N LYS A 67 -8.71 -3.96 0.39
CA LYS A 67 -9.63 -3.11 1.16
C LYS A 67 -10.97 -3.78 1.43
N ILE A 68 -11.52 -4.50 0.46
CA ILE A 68 -12.77 -5.26 0.64
C ILE A 68 -12.56 -6.35 1.68
N ILE A 69 -11.49 -7.13 1.59
CA ILE A 69 -11.16 -8.16 2.57
C ILE A 69 -10.98 -7.54 3.96
N GLU A 70 -10.23 -6.43 4.07
CA GLU A 70 -10.05 -5.70 5.33
C GLU A 70 -11.40 -5.27 5.92
N HIS A 71 -12.28 -4.67 5.12
CA HIS A 71 -13.62 -4.27 5.55
C HIS A 71 -14.49 -5.46 5.95
N SER A 72 -14.48 -6.56 5.19
CA SER A 72 -15.20 -7.78 5.52
C SER A 72 -14.77 -8.37 6.85
N LEU A 73 -13.51 -8.19 7.22
CA LEU A 73 -12.94 -8.70 8.46
C LEU A 73 -12.98 -7.70 9.63
N THR A 74 -13.49 -6.48 9.43
CA THR A 74 -13.49 -5.43 10.46
C THR A 74 -14.83 -4.71 10.64
N SER A 75 -15.78 -4.88 9.71
CA SER A 75 -17.11 -4.29 9.80
C SER A 75 -17.96 -4.98 10.87
N SER A 76 -18.66 -4.20 11.69
CA SER A 76 -19.63 -4.69 12.69
C SER A 76 -20.84 -5.38 12.05
N ASP A 77 -21.11 -5.11 10.78
CA ASP A 77 -22.35 -5.53 10.11
C ASP A 77 -22.25 -6.93 9.50
N ILE A 78 -21.04 -7.46 9.39
CA ILE A 78 -20.77 -8.80 8.85
C ILE A 78 -20.46 -9.65 10.07
N GLY A 79 -21.43 -10.44 10.53
CA GLY A 79 -21.39 -11.24 11.77
C GLY A 79 -20.21 -12.22 11.88
N CYS A 80 -19.02 -11.67 12.05
CA CYS A 80 -17.72 -12.34 12.09
C CYS A 80 -16.99 -12.03 13.39
N ASP A 81 -17.74 -11.83 14.49
CA ASP A 81 -17.21 -11.41 15.80
C ASP A 81 -16.06 -12.29 16.29
N LEU A 82 -16.18 -13.62 16.11
CA LEU A 82 -15.14 -14.57 16.49
C LEU A 82 -13.83 -14.36 15.72
N ILE A 83 -13.92 -14.09 14.41
CA ILE A 83 -12.75 -13.83 13.56
C ILE A 83 -12.14 -12.47 13.93
N GLN A 84 -12.96 -11.45 14.16
CA GLN A 84 -12.53 -10.12 14.61
C GLN A 84 -11.82 -10.18 15.97
N GLN A 85 -12.39 -10.91 16.93
CA GLN A 85 -11.77 -11.14 18.24
C GLN A 85 -10.42 -11.85 18.10
N THR A 86 -10.34 -12.87 17.24
CA THR A 86 -9.10 -13.59 16.95
C THR A 86 -8.04 -12.65 16.37
N PHE A 87 -8.39 -11.80 15.40
CA PHE A 87 -7.47 -10.79 14.87
C PHE A 87 -6.99 -9.80 15.93
N ASN A 88 -7.87 -9.36 16.82
CA ASN A 88 -7.50 -8.45 17.91
C ASN A 88 -6.53 -9.12 18.90
N GLN A 89 -6.75 -10.38 19.25
CA GLN A 89 -5.82 -11.15 20.09
C GLN A 89 -4.45 -11.30 19.43
N VAL A 90 -4.41 -11.64 18.13
CA VAL A 90 -3.15 -11.73 17.38
C VAL A 90 -2.44 -10.38 17.34
N LYS A 91 -3.16 -9.27 17.09
CA LYS A 91 -2.59 -7.91 17.12
C LYS A 91 -1.98 -7.58 18.49
N THR A 92 -2.63 -7.95 19.59
CA THR A 92 -2.12 -7.76 20.95
C THR A 92 -0.82 -8.52 21.17
N ILE A 93 -0.77 -9.80 20.78
CA ILE A 93 0.43 -10.65 20.89
C ILE A 93 1.58 -10.05 20.08
N VAL A 94 1.34 -9.68 18.81
CA VAL A 94 2.36 -9.06 17.95
C VAL A 94 2.85 -7.75 18.51
N THR A 95 1.96 -6.92 19.06
CA THR A 95 2.31 -5.64 19.70
C THR A 95 3.20 -5.86 20.91
N HIS A 96 2.85 -6.82 21.77
CA HIS A 96 3.65 -7.18 22.95
C HIS A 96 5.05 -7.70 22.56
N ILE A 97 5.13 -8.54 21.51
CA ILE A 97 6.42 -9.01 20.97
C ILE A 97 7.27 -7.86 20.44
N ARG A 98 6.67 -6.86 19.78
CA ARG A 98 7.39 -5.66 19.31
C ARG A 98 7.92 -4.83 20.48
N GLN A 99 7.14 -4.69 21.55
CA GLN A 99 7.52 -3.93 22.75
C GLN A 99 8.61 -4.62 23.57
N THR A 100 8.66 -5.95 23.57
CA THR A 100 9.65 -6.74 24.33
C THR A 100 10.96 -6.97 23.58
N HIS A 101 11.14 -6.37 22.39
CA HIS A 101 12.32 -6.55 21.52
C HIS A 101 12.61 -8.00 21.07
N ILE A 102 11.64 -8.93 21.20
CA ILE A 102 11.79 -10.34 20.80
C ILE A 102 11.36 -10.57 19.33
N ARG A 103 11.33 -9.52 18.51
CA ARG A 103 10.81 -9.54 17.12
C ARG A 103 11.48 -10.60 16.24
N THR A 104 12.77 -10.85 16.44
CA THR A 104 13.56 -11.86 15.71
C THR A 104 13.05 -13.28 15.90
N LYS A 105 12.55 -13.65 17.11
CA LYS A 105 11.98 -14.99 17.34
C LYS A 105 10.69 -15.22 16.57
N LEU A 106 9.80 -14.22 16.52
CA LEU A 106 8.54 -14.33 15.78
C LEU A 106 8.77 -14.44 14.27
N SER A 107 9.66 -13.62 13.71
CA SER A 107 10.02 -13.71 12.28
C SER A 107 10.60 -15.06 11.89
N HIS A 108 11.42 -15.66 12.76
CA HIS A 108 11.97 -17.01 12.52
C HIS A 108 10.88 -18.08 12.54
N SER A 109 9.97 -18.05 13.53
CA SER A 109 8.88 -19.01 13.65
C SER A 109 7.87 -18.93 12.51
N ILE A 110 7.51 -17.73 12.04
CA ILE A 110 6.58 -17.55 10.91
C ILE A 110 7.18 -18.08 9.61
N ASN A 111 8.46 -17.79 9.36
CA ASN A 111 9.17 -18.29 8.17
C ASN A 111 9.35 -19.81 8.18
N LEU A 112 9.41 -20.44 9.36
CA LEU A 112 9.42 -21.90 9.49
C LEU A 112 8.03 -22.47 9.16
N PHE A 113 6.97 -21.89 9.72
CA PHE A 113 5.59 -22.33 9.47
C PHE A 113 5.11 -22.10 8.03
N SER A 114 5.60 -21.08 7.32
CA SER A 114 5.21 -20.84 5.92
C SER A 114 5.92 -21.78 4.92
N LYS A 115 6.89 -22.57 5.37
CA LYS A 115 7.64 -23.54 4.55
C LYS A 115 7.11 -24.96 4.67
N THR A 116 6.25 -25.22 5.66
CA THR A 116 5.45 -26.45 5.81
C THR A 116 4.10 -26.27 5.14
#